data_AF-A0A6J8DT90-F1
#
_entry.id   AF-A0A6J8DT90-F1
#
_cell.length_a   1.000
_cell.length_b   1.000
_cell.length_c   1.000
_cell.angle_alpha   90.00
_cell.angle_beta   90.00
_cell.angle_gamma   90.00
#
_symmetry.space_group_name_H-M   'P 1'
#
loop_
_entity.id
_entity.type
_entity.pdbx_description
1 polymer ?
#
loop_
_entity_poly.entity_id
_entity_poly.type
_entity_poly.pdbx_seq_one_letter_code
_entity_poly.pdbx_strand_id
1 'polypeptide(L)'
;MRLSKTEKQSIAELYLNTKAPTITEYYNSYDCFPLLCRQYHAKPAHNATDVFQNVFLVYKAEIDILRKRGHHVKYCVLALCVMFNNKLKEETLTEELNEGTRTIIQNTCEACRLERGTSRLVLQGALNSLKGTFIRKEQKMYKIINDKVFDFLVHLLGQQILPCLIKNAESSLIKERFLFKRTNDMDEFTVIISPKYHSIFIERLVDDWSNGKIKDVFSNINMKKPKFRKIFLAHLNTLDIPSQKDLAHICIKRTSCKTKVKVKGDEDHKHQFNDNNDEEQEKEDEDGENDENADDEEEKNEKEDDGEDNE
;
A
#
# COMPACT_ATOMS: atom_id res chain seq x y z
N MET A 1 0.86 -20.31 12.11
CA MET A 1 0.30 -21.67 12.30
C MET A 1 -0.79 -21.85 11.26
N ARG A 2 -0.79 -22.96 10.49
CA ARG A 2 -1.78 -23.23 9.46
C ARG A 2 -2.69 -24.35 9.98
N LEU A 3 -3.97 -24.06 10.15
CA LEU A 3 -4.92 -25.02 10.71
C LEU A 3 -5.23 -26.14 9.71
N SER A 4 -5.37 -27.36 10.24
CA SER A 4 -5.88 -28.52 9.52
C SER A 4 -7.34 -28.32 9.08
N LYS A 5 -7.79 -29.14 8.12
CA LYS A 5 -9.18 -29.14 7.66
C LYS A 5 -10.16 -29.41 8.81
N THR A 6 -9.81 -30.34 9.71
CA THR A 6 -10.64 -30.72 10.87
C THR A 6 -10.77 -29.57 11.88
N GLU A 7 -9.68 -28.87 12.21
CA GLU A 7 -9.75 -27.68 13.07
C GLU A 7 -10.61 -26.58 12.44
N LYS A 8 -10.48 -26.35 11.12
CA LYS A 8 -11.36 -25.40 10.40
C LYS A 8 -12.82 -25.85 10.42
N GLN A 9 -13.11 -27.14 10.29
CA GLN A 9 -14.47 -27.69 10.41
C GLN A 9 -15.10 -27.42 11.79
N SER A 10 -14.43 -27.79 12.88
CA SER A 10 -14.97 -27.55 14.23
C SER A 10 -15.14 -26.06 14.56
N ILE A 11 -14.29 -25.19 14.00
CA ILE A 11 -14.44 -23.73 14.12
C ILE A 11 -15.63 -23.22 13.28
N ALA A 12 -15.85 -23.77 12.08
CA ALA A 12 -17.02 -23.45 11.25
C ALA A 12 -18.33 -23.84 11.95
N GLU A 13 -18.39 -25.06 12.48
CA GLU A 13 -19.53 -25.60 13.24
C GLU A 13 -19.86 -24.72 14.46
N LEU A 14 -18.83 -24.34 15.24
CA LEU A 14 -18.97 -23.52 16.44
C LEU A 14 -19.52 -22.10 16.18
N TYR A 15 -19.10 -21.45 15.09
CA TYR A 15 -19.38 -20.02 14.86
C TYR A 15 -20.44 -19.74 13.79
N LEU A 16 -20.68 -20.65 12.85
CA LEU A 16 -21.60 -20.43 11.74
C LEU A 16 -22.97 -21.07 12.00
N ASN A 17 -23.05 -22.04 12.93
CA ASN A 17 -24.27 -22.78 13.31
C ASN A 17 -25.02 -23.46 12.14
N THR A 18 -24.36 -23.59 10.98
CA THR A 18 -24.91 -24.17 9.76
C THR A 18 -24.27 -25.51 9.46
N LYS A 19 -25.10 -26.53 9.19
CA LYS A 19 -24.69 -27.79 8.52
C LYS A 19 -24.42 -27.55 7.02
N ALA A 20 -23.60 -26.55 6.68
CA ALA A 20 -23.42 -26.06 5.31
C ALA A 20 -22.20 -26.72 4.63
N PRO A 21 -22.38 -27.74 3.77
CA PRO A 21 -21.27 -28.28 2.99
C PRO A 21 -20.62 -27.22 2.10
N THR A 22 -21.38 -26.22 1.66
CA THR A 22 -20.99 -25.09 0.81
C THR A 22 -19.78 -24.29 1.31
N ILE A 23 -19.51 -24.29 2.62
CA ILE A 23 -18.39 -23.52 3.20
C ILE A 23 -17.07 -24.32 3.14
N THR A 24 -17.15 -25.63 2.92
CA THR A 24 -16.01 -26.57 2.92
C THR A 24 -14.96 -26.28 1.86
N GLU A 25 -15.36 -25.66 0.76
CA GLU A 25 -14.47 -25.28 -0.35
C GLU A 25 -13.52 -24.15 0.08
N TYR A 26 -14.02 -23.17 0.83
CA TYR A 26 -13.25 -22.02 1.32
C TYR A 26 -12.29 -22.36 2.48
N TYR A 27 -12.40 -23.56 3.08
CA TYR A 27 -11.48 -24.01 4.14
C TYR A 27 -10.03 -24.06 3.65
N ASN A 28 -9.80 -24.35 2.36
CA ASN A 28 -8.46 -24.38 1.78
C ASN A 28 -8.00 -22.98 1.31
N SER A 29 -8.93 -22.13 0.86
CA SER A 29 -8.65 -20.83 0.23
C SER A 29 -8.18 -19.74 1.19
N TYR A 30 -8.56 -19.80 2.48
CA TYR A 30 -8.25 -18.73 3.44
C TYR A 30 -7.48 -19.23 4.66
N ASP A 31 -6.29 -18.67 4.87
CA ASP A 31 -5.48 -18.87 6.08
C ASP A 31 -5.92 -17.93 7.24
N CYS A 32 -6.88 -17.02 7.01
CA CYS A 32 -7.56 -16.24 8.05
C CYS A 32 -8.92 -16.82 8.49
N PHE A 33 -9.25 -18.05 8.07
CA PHE A 33 -10.58 -18.68 8.23
C PHE A 33 -11.25 -18.54 9.63
N PRO A 34 -10.56 -18.75 10.78
CA PRO A 34 -11.20 -18.61 12.10
C PRO A 34 -11.65 -17.19 12.43
N LEU A 35 -10.92 -16.20 11.92
CA LEU A 35 -11.27 -14.80 12.12
C LEU A 35 -12.55 -14.44 11.35
N LEU A 36 -12.69 -14.96 10.13
CA LEU A 36 -13.89 -14.78 9.33
C LEU A 36 -15.11 -15.41 10.02
N CYS A 37 -14.96 -16.62 10.55
CA CYS A 37 -15.98 -17.28 11.38
C CYS A 37 -16.39 -16.42 12.59
N ARG A 38 -15.41 -15.91 13.34
CA ARG A 38 -15.67 -15.09 14.54
C ARG A 38 -16.31 -13.73 14.20
N GLN A 39 -15.96 -13.11 13.07
CA GLN A 39 -16.56 -11.86 12.60
C GLN A 39 -17.99 -12.08 12.11
N TYR A 40 -18.25 -13.16 11.37
CA TYR A 40 -19.59 -13.56 10.94
C TYR A 40 -20.52 -13.74 12.14
N HIS A 41 -20.11 -14.54 13.14
CA HIS A 41 -20.89 -14.75 14.36
C HIS A 41 -21.17 -13.44 15.12
N ALA A 42 -20.25 -12.48 15.10
CA ALA A 42 -20.43 -11.18 15.76
C ALA A 42 -21.41 -10.25 15.02
N LYS A 43 -21.63 -10.45 13.71
CA LYS A 43 -22.54 -9.66 12.86
C LYS A 43 -23.13 -10.53 11.72
N PRO A 44 -24.10 -11.43 11.99
CA PRO A 44 -24.64 -12.37 11.01
C PRO A 44 -25.64 -11.72 10.02
N ALA A 45 -25.36 -10.50 9.55
CA ALA A 45 -26.23 -9.69 8.71
C ALA A 45 -26.09 -9.97 7.19
N HIS A 46 -25.27 -10.95 6.82
CA HIS A 46 -25.00 -11.38 5.45
C HIS A 46 -25.04 -12.90 5.38
N ASN A 47 -25.17 -13.47 4.18
CA ASN A 47 -24.97 -14.90 3.99
C ASN A 47 -23.48 -15.26 4.22
N ALA A 48 -23.22 -16.40 4.84
CA ALA A 48 -21.86 -16.85 5.16
C ALA A 48 -21.02 -16.98 3.88
N THR A 49 -21.59 -17.53 2.80
CA THR A 49 -20.91 -17.68 1.51
C THR A 49 -20.37 -16.35 0.99
N ASP A 50 -21.16 -15.28 1.05
CA ASP A 50 -20.77 -13.95 0.56
C ASP A 50 -19.56 -13.39 1.33
N VAL A 51 -19.54 -13.60 2.66
CA VAL A 51 -18.43 -13.22 3.56
C VAL A 51 -17.16 -14.03 3.27
N PHE A 52 -17.29 -15.32 2.96
CA PHE A 52 -16.15 -16.17 2.59
C PHE A 52 -15.69 -15.99 1.13
N GLN A 53 -16.53 -15.52 0.21
CA GLN A 53 -16.11 -15.13 -1.14
C GLN A 53 -15.44 -13.75 -1.15
N ASN A 54 -16.00 -12.78 -0.42
CA ASN A 54 -15.61 -11.36 -0.50
C ASN A 54 -14.82 -10.88 0.74
N VAL A 55 -13.97 -11.75 1.28
CA VAL A 55 -13.18 -11.54 2.52
C VAL A 55 -12.54 -10.16 2.63
N PHE A 56 -11.91 -9.66 1.57
CA PHE A 56 -11.23 -8.36 1.60
C PHE A 56 -12.19 -7.16 1.54
N LEU A 57 -13.41 -7.32 1.00
CA LEU A 57 -14.46 -6.29 1.12
C LEU A 57 -14.96 -6.18 2.57
N VAL A 58 -15.09 -7.30 3.28
CA VAL A 58 -15.46 -7.32 4.71
C VAL A 58 -14.39 -6.64 5.55
N TYR A 59 -13.10 -6.96 5.35
CA TYR A 59 -12.01 -6.23 6.02
C TYR A 59 -11.99 -4.74 5.65
N LYS A 60 -12.21 -4.38 4.37
CA LYS A 60 -12.30 -2.98 3.94
C LYS A 60 -13.41 -2.23 4.68
N ALA A 61 -14.60 -2.83 4.80
CA ALA A 61 -15.74 -2.23 5.48
C ALA A 61 -15.45 -1.98 6.98
N GLU A 62 -14.88 -2.96 7.70
CA GLU A 62 -14.48 -2.77 9.10
C GLU A 62 -13.39 -1.69 9.25
N ILE A 63 -12.39 -1.65 8.37
CA ILE A 63 -11.33 -0.63 8.44
C ILE A 63 -11.87 0.77 8.09
N ASP A 64 -12.75 0.90 7.09
CA ASP A 64 -13.42 2.16 6.78
C ASP A 64 -14.38 2.60 7.92
N ILE A 65 -14.97 1.66 8.69
CA ILE A 65 -15.66 1.95 9.94
C ILE A 65 -14.68 2.50 10.99
N LEU A 66 -13.53 1.84 11.20
CA LEU A 66 -12.52 2.30 12.16
C LEU A 66 -12.00 3.70 11.82
N ARG A 67 -11.86 4.01 10.52
CA ARG A 67 -11.38 5.29 9.99
C ARG A 67 -12.42 6.42 10.04
N LYS A 68 -13.72 6.12 10.18
CA LYS A 68 -14.81 7.11 10.10
C LYS A 68 -15.59 7.30 11.40
N ARG A 69 -15.74 6.27 12.24
CA ARG A 69 -16.64 6.30 13.43
C ARG A 69 -15.89 6.54 14.75
N GLY A 70 -15.01 7.55 14.79
CA GLY A 70 -14.30 7.94 16.02
C GLY A 70 -13.23 6.94 16.52
N HIS A 71 -13.07 5.77 15.89
CA HIS A 71 -12.10 4.75 16.30
C HIS A 71 -10.69 4.95 15.69
N HIS A 72 -10.31 6.21 15.46
CA HIS A 72 -9.05 6.62 14.80
C HIS A 72 -7.80 5.99 15.44
N VAL A 73 -7.80 5.76 16.75
CA VAL A 73 -6.71 5.07 17.47
C VAL A 73 -6.53 3.63 16.97
N LYS A 74 -7.63 2.88 16.77
CA LYS A 74 -7.60 1.50 16.27
C LYS A 74 -7.14 1.46 14.81
N TYR A 75 -7.56 2.42 13.98
CA TYR A 75 -7.07 2.57 12.61
C TYR A 75 -5.56 2.90 12.59
N CYS A 76 -5.12 3.85 13.41
CA CYS A 76 -3.72 4.28 13.49
C CYS A 76 -2.77 3.15 13.89
N VAL A 77 -3.16 2.26 14.82
CA VAL A 77 -2.25 1.18 15.22
C VAL A 77 -2.11 0.07 14.16
N LEU A 78 -3.12 -0.11 13.29
CA LEU A 78 -2.96 -0.94 12.09
C LEU A 78 -1.97 -0.30 11.12
N ALA A 79 -2.05 1.03 10.95
CA ALA A 79 -1.06 1.77 10.16
C ALA A 79 0.36 1.68 10.76
N LEU A 80 0.52 1.77 12.09
CA LEU A 80 1.81 1.58 12.75
C LEU A 80 2.39 0.16 12.52
N CYS A 81 1.58 -0.90 12.61
CA CYS A 81 2.03 -2.25 12.27
C CYS A 81 2.51 -2.37 10.81
N VAL A 82 1.95 -1.57 9.89
CA VAL A 82 2.42 -1.47 8.49
C VAL A 82 3.69 -0.63 8.35
N MET A 83 3.78 0.55 8.98
CA MET A 83 5.01 1.39 8.94
C MET A 83 6.23 0.61 9.44
N PHE A 84 6.08 -0.09 10.58
CA PHE A 84 7.11 -0.94 11.16
C PHE A 84 7.16 -2.35 10.57
N ASN A 85 6.46 -2.63 9.45
CA ASN A 85 6.54 -3.89 8.69
C ASN A 85 6.48 -5.17 9.57
N ASN A 86 5.44 -5.28 10.41
CA ASN A 86 5.25 -6.36 11.39
C ASN A 86 6.40 -6.54 12.42
N LYS A 87 7.22 -5.51 12.66
CA LYS A 87 8.29 -5.47 13.68
C LYS A 87 7.99 -4.50 14.83
N LEU A 88 6.74 -4.04 14.97
CA LEU A 88 6.33 -3.12 16.04
C LEU A 88 6.47 -3.81 17.40
N LYS A 89 7.46 -3.39 18.18
CA LYS A 89 7.66 -3.89 19.55
C LYS A 89 6.75 -3.17 20.53
N GLU A 90 6.49 -3.81 21.66
CA GLU A 90 5.85 -3.20 22.82
C GLU A 90 6.71 -2.09 23.44
N GLU A 91 8.04 -2.31 23.46
CA GLU A 91 9.08 -1.37 23.90
C GLU A 91 8.95 -0.01 23.18
N THR A 92 8.59 -0.04 21.89
CA THR A 92 8.31 1.15 21.04
C THR A 92 7.17 2.03 21.58
N LEU A 93 6.31 1.51 22.44
CA LEU A 93 5.17 2.24 23.02
C LEU A 93 5.33 2.52 24.53
N THR A 94 6.36 1.96 25.19
CA THR A 94 6.56 2.10 26.64
C THR A 94 7.86 2.81 27.03
N GLU A 95 8.96 2.55 26.31
CA GLU A 95 10.31 3.05 26.67
C GLU A 95 10.63 4.38 25.98
N GLU A 96 11.76 5.03 26.27
CA GLU A 96 12.18 6.21 25.51
C GLU A 96 12.58 5.85 24.07
N LEU A 97 12.36 6.78 23.14
CA LEU A 97 12.47 6.52 21.69
C LEU A 97 13.52 7.43 21.05
N ASN A 98 14.27 6.88 20.09
CA ASN A 98 15.02 7.70 19.15
C ASN A 98 14.06 8.56 18.29
N GLU A 99 14.57 9.69 17.82
CA GLU A 99 13.74 10.72 17.16
C GLU A 99 13.07 10.22 15.88
N GLY A 100 13.72 9.36 15.10
CA GLY A 100 13.11 8.75 13.91
C GLY A 100 11.89 7.88 14.25
N THR A 101 11.96 7.13 15.35
CA THR A 101 10.83 6.30 15.83
C THR A 101 9.68 7.17 16.37
N ARG A 102 10.01 8.25 17.10
CA ARG A 102 9.04 9.27 17.54
C ARG A 102 8.34 9.93 16.35
N THR A 103 9.11 10.35 15.35
CA THR A 103 8.65 10.96 14.10
C THR A 103 7.71 10.05 13.31
N ILE A 104 8.05 8.76 13.15
CA ILE A 104 7.18 7.78 12.49
C ILE A 104 5.83 7.65 13.21
N ILE A 105 5.83 7.56 14.55
CA ILE A 105 4.59 7.47 15.33
C ILE A 105 3.74 8.73 15.16
N GLN A 106 4.35 9.91 15.31
CA GLN A 106 3.65 11.19 15.19
C GLN A 106 3.07 11.39 13.77
N ASN A 107 3.88 11.21 12.72
CA ASN A 107 3.42 11.33 11.33
C ASN A 107 2.26 10.37 11.04
N THR A 108 2.29 9.15 11.58
CA THR A 108 1.20 8.18 11.44
C THR A 108 -0.05 8.64 12.18
N CYS A 109 0.08 9.18 13.40
CA CYS A 109 -1.05 9.72 14.16
C CYS A 109 -1.73 10.87 13.40
N GLU A 110 -0.95 11.84 12.91
CA GLU A 110 -1.45 12.98 12.13
C GLU A 110 -2.16 12.53 10.85
N ALA A 111 -1.55 11.62 10.08
CA ALA A 111 -2.17 11.03 8.89
C ALA A 111 -3.47 10.24 9.19
N CYS A 112 -3.61 9.72 10.41
CA CYS A 112 -4.80 9.02 10.89
C CYS A 112 -5.86 9.94 11.52
N ARG A 113 -5.63 11.27 11.54
CA ARG A 113 -6.46 12.30 12.19
C ARG A 113 -6.53 12.16 13.71
N LEU A 114 -5.39 11.83 14.34
CA LEU A 114 -5.20 11.90 15.78
C LEU A 114 -4.41 13.15 16.18
N GLU A 115 -4.60 13.59 17.41
CA GLU A 115 -3.89 14.76 17.96
C GLU A 115 -2.39 14.49 18.13
N ARG A 116 -1.58 15.53 17.91
CA ARG A 116 -0.14 15.52 18.24
C ARG A 116 0.02 15.26 19.73
N GLY A 117 0.86 14.29 20.09
CA GLY A 117 1.04 13.87 21.48
C GLY A 117 0.06 12.80 21.97
N THR A 118 -0.78 12.21 21.11
CA THR A 118 -1.62 11.04 21.44
C THR A 118 -0.84 9.99 22.23
N SER A 119 -1.31 9.68 23.45
CA SER A 119 -0.57 8.85 24.41
C SER A 119 -0.24 7.46 23.88
N ARG A 120 1.01 7.03 24.03
CA ARG A 120 1.47 5.70 23.60
C ARG A 120 0.82 4.56 24.37
N LEU A 121 0.36 4.79 25.61
CA LEU A 121 -0.47 3.84 26.36
C LEU A 121 -1.85 3.63 25.71
N VAL A 122 -2.42 4.68 25.11
CA VAL A 122 -3.69 4.61 24.37
C VAL A 122 -3.49 3.83 23.05
N LEU A 123 -2.36 4.01 22.37
CA LEU A 123 -1.96 3.18 21.22
C LEU A 123 -1.76 1.70 21.63
N GLN A 124 -1.05 1.42 22.73
CA GLN A 124 -0.86 0.05 23.24
C GLN A 124 -2.20 -0.59 23.64
N GLY A 125 -3.10 0.16 24.27
CA GLY A 125 -4.47 -0.25 24.57
C GLY A 125 -5.27 -0.62 23.32
N ALA A 126 -5.18 0.19 22.25
CA ALA A 126 -5.83 -0.12 20.97
C ALA A 126 -5.27 -1.39 20.33
N LEU A 127 -3.95 -1.59 20.29
CA LEU A 127 -3.33 -2.85 19.82
C LEU A 127 -3.80 -4.06 20.63
N ASN A 128 -3.87 -3.92 21.96
CA ASN A 128 -4.38 -4.95 22.85
C ASN A 128 -5.86 -5.30 22.54
N SER A 129 -6.70 -4.30 22.23
CA SER A 129 -8.11 -4.50 21.87
C SER A 129 -8.33 -5.17 20.49
N LEU A 130 -7.30 -5.18 19.63
CA LEU A 130 -7.34 -5.80 18.30
C LEU A 130 -6.74 -7.22 18.27
N LYS A 131 -6.30 -7.74 19.42
CA LYS A 131 -5.76 -9.11 19.53
C LYS A 131 -6.80 -10.16 19.15
N GLY A 132 -6.40 -11.12 18.32
CA GLY A 132 -7.30 -12.15 17.79
C GLY A 132 -8.35 -11.61 16.81
N THR A 133 -8.30 -10.33 16.45
CA THR A 133 -8.85 -9.84 15.19
C THR A 133 -7.70 -9.53 14.23
N PHE A 134 -7.43 -8.26 13.96
CA PHE A 134 -6.37 -7.86 13.04
C PHE A 134 -4.95 -8.14 13.57
N ILE A 135 -4.77 -8.24 14.90
CA ILE A 135 -3.46 -8.31 15.55
C ILE A 135 -3.22 -9.69 16.19
N ARG A 136 -1.99 -10.19 16.07
CA ARG A 136 -1.41 -11.23 16.93
C ARG A 136 -0.20 -10.66 17.69
N LYS A 137 -0.03 -11.06 18.96
CA LYS A 137 1.15 -10.70 19.76
C LYS A 137 2.05 -11.94 19.88
N GLU A 138 3.29 -11.82 19.44
CA GLU A 138 4.33 -12.86 19.53
C GLU A 138 5.44 -12.34 20.44
N GLN A 139 5.65 -12.96 21.60
CA GLN A 139 6.58 -12.45 22.64
C GLN A 139 6.25 -10.98 22.99
N LYS A 140 7.15 -10.03 22.69
CA LYS A 140 6.95 -8.58 22.84
C LYS A 140 6.58 -7.84 21.53
N MET A 141 6.29 -8.53 20.42
CA MET A 141 6.00 -7.90 19.12
C MET A 141 4.51 -7.99 18.75
N TYR A 142 3.99 -6.91 18.19
CA TYR A 142 2.66 -6.81 17.60
C TYR A 142 2.76 -6.96 16.07
N LYS A 143 2.01 -7.92 15.51
CA LYS A 143 1.97 -8.23 14.08
C LYS A 143 0.54 -8.27 13.58
N ILE A 144 0.32 -7.98 12.31
CA ILE A 144 -0.94 -8.33 11.64
C ILE A 144 -1.10 -9.85 11.66
N ILE A 145 -2.34 -10.34 11.80
CA ILE A 145 -2.63 -11.75 12.05
C ILE A 145 -2.19 -12.69 10.93
N ASN A 146 -2.21 -12.24 9.68
CA ASN A 146 -1.89 -13.04 8.49
C ASN A 146 -1.26 -12.14 7.41
N ASP A 147 -0.35 -12.70 6.61
CA ASP A 147 0.48 -11.93 5.68
C ASP A 147 -0.33 -11.37 4.49
N LYS A 148 -1.36 -12.08 3.99
CA LYS A 148 -2.32 -11.51 3.03
C LYS A 148 -3.15 -10.36 3.61
N VAL A 149 -3.45 -10.40 4.91
CA VAL A 149 -4.17 -9.31 5.60
C VAL A 149 -3.23 -8.10 5.81
N PHE A 150 -1.93 -8.34 6.00
CA PHE A 150 -0.92 -7.30 6.01
C PHE A 150 -0.77 -6.65 4.63
N ASP A 151 -0.63 -7.44 3.57
CA ASP A 151 -0.51 -6.94 2.20
C ASP A 151 -1.75 -6.12 1.79
N PHE A 152 -2.95 -6.63 2.08
CA PHE A 152 -4.20 -5.89 1.91
C PHE A 152 -4.24 -4.58 2.71
N LEU A 153 -3.72 -4.55 3.95
CA LEU A 153 -3.59 -3.32 4.72
C LEU A 153 -2.58 -2.34 4.09
N VAL A 154 -1.45 -2.82 3.56
CA VAL A 154 -0.47 -2.00 2.81
C VAL A 154 -1.15 -1.37 1.60
N HIS A 155 -1.93 -2.15 0.84
CA HIS A 155 -2.69 -1.66 -0.31
C HIS A 155 -3.71 -0.59 0.09
N LEU A 156 -4.55 -0.88 1.09
CA LEU A 156 -5.62 0.01 1.53
C LEU A 156 -5.08 1.32 2.13
N LEU A 157 -4.01 1.26 2.93
CA LEU A 157 -3.32 2.46 3.43
C LEU A 157 -2.61 3.21 2.30
N GLY A 158 -2.13 2.50 1.28
CA GLY A 158 -1.60 3.07 0.03
C GLY A 158 -2.65 3.81 -0.81
N GLN A 159 -3.95 3.59 -0.59
CA GLN A 159 -5.02 4.41 -1.14
C GLN A 159 -5.38 5.61 -0.23
N GLN A 160 -5.16 5.49 1.08
CA GLN A 160 -5.75 6.40 2.09
C GLN A 160 -4.77 7.42 2.69
N ILE A 161 -3.49 7.06 2.89
CA ILE A 161 -2.46 7.88 3.56
C ILE A 161 -1.11 7.84 2.83
N LEU A 162 -1.12 7.66 1.50
CA LEU A 162 0.05 7.37 0.66
C LEU A 162 1.30 8.25 0.92
N PRO A 163 1.23 9.58 1.09
CA PRO A 163 2.41 10.40 1.35
C PRO A 163 3.09 10.05 2.69
N CYS A 164 2.31 9.81 3.74
CA CYS A 164 2.83 9.39 5.03
C CYS A 164 3.46 7.99 4.94
N LEU A 165 2.80 7.07 4.21
CA LEU A 165 3.25 5.70 4.01
C LEU A 165 4.59 5.65 3.25
N ILE A 166 4.73 6.42 2.16
CA ILE A 166 6.00 6.57 1.43
C ILE A 166 7.08 7.17 2.34
N LYS A 167 6.80 8.25 3.09
CA LYS A 167 7.84 8.88 3.92
C LYS A 167 8.29 8.04 5.12
N ASN A 168 7.42 7.22 5.73
CA ASN A 168 7.68 6.63 7.05
C ASN A 168 7.86 5.09 7.10
N ALA A 169 7.38 4.32 6.13
CA ALA A 169 7.40 2.85 6.23
C ALA A 169 8.78 2.22 5.94
N GLU A 170 9.04 0.97 6.37
CA GLU A 170 10.32 0.31 6.14
C GLU A 170 10.69 0.21 4.63
N SER A 171 11.97 0.46 4.30
CA SER A 171 12.49 0.55 2.93
C SER A 171 12.30 -0.72 2.09
N SER A 172 12.36 -1.88 2.74
CA SER A 172 12.03 -3.19 2.17
C SER A 172 10.60 -3.22 1.61
N LEU A 173 9.62 -2.78 2.41
CA LEU A 173 8.22 -2.70 2.04
C LEU A 173 7.99 -1.72 0.87
N ILE A 174 8.64 -0.54 0.91
CA ILE A 174 8.61 0.45 -0.18
C ILE A 174 9.17 -0.15 -1.49
N LYS A 175 10.27 -0.89 -1.40
CA LYS A 175 10.91 -1.59 -2.53
C LYS A 175 10.06 -2.74 -3.09
N GLU A 176 9.35 -3.46 -2.23
CA GLU A 176 8.60 -4.68 -2.58
C GLU A 176 7.18 -4.42 -3.08
N ARG A 177 6.48 -3.38 -2.57
CA ARG A 177 5.04 -3.19 -2.82
C ARG A 177 4.65 -1.94 -3.63
N PHE A 178 5.55 -0.99 -3.91
CA PHE A 178 5.17 0.33 -4.44
C PHE A 178 5.73 0.59 -5.86
N LEU A 179 4.84 0.73 -6.85
CA LEU A 179 5.20 0.74 -8.28
C LEU A 179 4.55 1.91 -9.04
N PHE A 180 5.25 2.45 -10.04
CA PHE A 180 4.79 3.66 -10.77
C PHE A 180 3.72 3.41 -11.86
N LYS A 181 3.57 2.17 -12.33
CA LYS A 181 2.54 1.75 -13.29
C LYS A 181 2.26 0.27 -13.13
N ARG A 182 1.08 -0.21 -13.54
CA ARG A 182 0.74 -1.63 -13.50
C ARG A 182 1.54 -2.43 -14.54
N THR A 183 1.72 -3.73 -14.28
CA THR A 183 2.33 -4.73 -15.16
C THR A 183 1.59 -6.05 -14.97
N ASN A 184 1.70 -6.98 -15.92
CA ASN A 184 0.86 -8.18 -15.95
C ASN A 184 1.15 -9.11 -14.76
N ASP A 185 2.42 -9.18 -14.33
CA ASP A 185 2.90 -10.08 -13.26
C ASP A 185 2.71 -9.51 -11.83
N MET A 186 1.70 -8.65 -11.61
CA MET A 186 1.49 -7.98 -10.32
C MET A 186 0.62 -8.74 -9.34
N ASP A 187 1.10 -8.77 -8.10
CA ASP A 187 0.31 -9.12 -6.92
C ASP A 187 -0.89 -8.16 -6.74
N GLU A 188 -2.02 -8.73 -6.31
CA GLU A 188 -3.31 -8.02 -6.13
C GLU A 188 -3.21 -6.79 -5.21
N PHE A 189 -2.30 -6.81 -4.24
CA PHE A 189 -2.13 -5.76 -3.22
C PHE A 189 -0.95 -4.80 -3.50
N THR A 190 -0.42 -4.80 -4.72
CA THR A 190 0.54 -3.77 -5.17
C THR A 190 -0.04 -2.35 -5.01
N VAL A 191 0.74 -1.43 -4.43
CA VAL A 191 0.41 0.00 -4.34
C VAL A 191 0.94 0.73 -5.59
N ILE A 192 0.07 1.48 -6.27
CA ILE A 192 0.46 2.27 -7.44
C ILE A 192 0.67 3.74 -7.04
N ILE A 193 1.89 4.26 -7.25
CA ILE A 193 2.23 5.65 -6.94
C ILE A 193 1.81 6.56 -8.10
N SER A 194 0.76 7.35 -7.86
CA SER A 194 0.29 8.41 -8.75
C SER A 194 1.40 9.47 -9.01
N PRO A 195 1.52 10.04 -10.23
CA PRO A 195 2.56 11.01 -10.59
C PRO A 195 2.79 12.16 -9.60
N LYS A 196 1.71 12.68 -8.99
CA LYS A 196 1.77 13.76 -7.97
C LYS A 196 2.55 13.41 -6.69
N TYR A 197 2.96 12.15 -6.51
CA TYR A 197 3.78 11.70 -5.38
C TYR A 197 5.15 11.14 -5.81
N HIS A 198 5.55 11.31 -7.07
CA HIS A 198 6.86 10.83 -7.56
C HIS A 198 8.03 11.61 -6.94
N SER A 199 7.86 12.91 -6.66
CA SER A 199 8.83 13.72 -5.89
C SER A 199 9.05 13.16 -4.48
N ILE A 200 7.97 12.97 -3.71
CA ILE A 200 7.98 12.39 -2.36
C ILE A 200 8.65 11.01 -2.32
N PHE A 201 8.51 10.21 -3.38
CA PHE A 201 9.19 8.92 -3.51
C PHE A 201 10.68 9.04 -3.89
N ILE A 202 11.06 10.04 -4.69
CA ILE A 202 12.46 10.37 -5.00
C ILE A 202 13.18 10.90 -3.75
N GLU A 203 12.59 11.86 -3.02
CA GLU A 203 13.03 12.33 -1.70
C GLU A 203 13.30 11.14 -0.78
N ARG A 204 12.33 10.23 -0.66
CA ARG A 204 12.45 9.05 0.21
C ARG A 204 13.58 8.10 -0.18
N LEU A 205 13.85 7.90 -1.48
CA LEU A 205 14.97 7.07 -1.91
C LEU A 205 16.34 7.74 -1.66
N VAL A 206 16.39 9.07 -1.65
CA VAL A 206 17.57 9.82 -1.19
C VAL A 206 17.75 9.64 0.31
N ASP A 207 16.70 9.83 1.13
CA ASP A 207 16.76 9.63 2.58
C ASP A 207 17.25 8.22 2.92
N ASP A 208 16.71 7.20 2.26
CA ASP A 208 17.11 5.81 2.45
C ASP A 208 18.57 5.56 2.02
N TRP A 209 19.05 6.20 0.95
CA TRP A 209 20.45 6.11 0.54
C TRP A 209 21.38 6.80 1.56
N SER A 210 21.06 8.03 1.97
CA SER A 210 21.82 8.81 2.97
C SER A 210 21.90 8.09 4.33
N ASN A 211 20.85 7.36 4.70
CA ASN A 211 20.81 6.47 5.87
C ASN A 211 21.41 5.07 5.61
N GLY A 212 22.24 4.90 4.56
CA GLY A 212 23.02 3.69 4.29
C GLY A 212 22.24 2.49 3.71
N LYS A 213 20.94 2.63 3.42
CA LYS A 213 20.06 1.54 2.94
C LYS A 213 20.21 1.27 1.43
N ILE A 214 21.45 1.41 0.94
CA ILE A 214 21.90 1.31 -0.47
C ILE A 214 21.31 0.07 -1.17
N LYS A 215 21.22 -1.06 -0.47
CA LYS A 215 20.66 -2.32 -0.99
C LYS A 215 19.20 -2.17 -1.42
N ASP A 216 18.33 -1.59 -0.58
CA ASP A 216 16.90 -1.51 -0.88
C ASP A 216 16.61 -0.47 -1.97
N VAL A 217 17.32 0.66 -1.97
CA VAL A 217 17.25 1.67 -3.04
C VAL A 217 17.59 1.06 -4.40
N PHE A 218 18.75 0.40 -4.54
CA PHE A 218 19.21 -0.14 -5.83
C PHE A 218 18.63 -1.50 -6.22
N SER A 219 17.87 -2.17 -5.35
CA SER A 219 17.06 -3.34 -5.72
C SER A 219 15.59 -3.01 -5.99
N ASN A 220 15.15 -1.77 -5.74
CA ASN A 220 13.83 -1.27 -6.10
C ASN A 220 13.57 -1.45 -7.61
N ILE A 221 12.46 -2.10 -7.96
CA ILE A 221 12.12 -2.40 -9.36
C ILE A 221 11.83 -1.13 -10.18
N ASN A 222 11.45 -0.01 -9.56
CA ASN A 222 11.36 1.27 -10.28
C ASN A 222 12.75 1.78 -10.72
N MET A 223 13.82 1.53 -9.95
CA MET A 223 15.21 1.85 -10.33
C MET A 223 15.73 1.01 -11.51
N LYS A 224 15.00 -0.04 -11.94
CA LYS A 224 15.30 -0.74 -13.21
C LYS A 224 14.90 0.10 -14.44
N LYS A 225 14.01 1.08 -14.32
CA LYS A 225 13.50 1.93 -15.42
C LYS A 225 14.47 3.08 -15.76
N PRO A 226 14.91 3.27 -17.02
CA PRO A 226 15.84 4.35 -17.39
C PRO A 226 15.32 5.77 -17.13
N LYS A 227 14.05 6.07 -17.53
CA LYS A 227 13.42 7.39 -17.28
C LYS A 227 13.49 7.75 -15.76
N PHE A 228 13.23 6.78 -14.86
CA PHE A 228 13.30 6.98 -13.41
C PHE A 228 14.72 7.21 -12.86
N ARG A 229 15.73 6.45 -13.33
CA ARG A 229 17.13 6.66 -12.91
C ARG A 229 17.65 8.05 -13.27
N LYS A 230 17.23 8.62 -14.41
CA LYS A 230 17.59 10.01 -14.79
C LYS A 230 17.08 11.01 -13.74
N ILE A 231 15.81 10.89 -13.32
CA ILE A 231 15.20 11.76 -12.31
C ILE A 231 15.91 11.62 -10.95
N PHE A 232 16.17 10.39 -10.50
CA PHE A 232 16.87 10.14 -9.23
C PHE A 232 18.31 10.69 -9.23
N LEU A 233 19.04 10.53 -10.34
CA LEU A 233 20.37 11.12 -10.48
C LEU A 233 20.34 12.65 -10.54
N ALA A 234 19.36 13.25 -11.24
CA ALA A 234 19.21 14.70 -11.26
C ALA A 234 18.96 15.28 -9.85
N HIS A 235 18.10 14.63 -9.07
CA HIS A 235 17.84 15.06 -7.69
C HIS A 235 19.05 14.86 -6.77
N LEU A 236 19.75 13.72 -6.87
CA LEU A 236 21.03 13.50 -6.17
C LEU A 236 22.09 14.57 -6.51
N ASN A 237 22.14 15.02 -7.77
CA ASN A 237 23.08 16.05 -8.19
C ASN A 237 22.75 17.45 -7.63
N THR A 238 21.48 17.72 -7.28
CA THR A 238 21.08 18.98 -6.62
C THR A 238 21.39 19.00 -5.12
N LEU A 239 21.78 17.87 -4.54
CA LEU A 239 22.12 17.74 -3.13
C LEU A 239 23.64 17.73 -2.98
N ASP A 240 24.19 18.76 -2.32
CA ASP A 240 25.64 18.95 -2.14
C ASP A 240 26.22 17.94 -1.13
N ILE A 241 26.34 16.68 -1.57
CA ILE A 241 26.72 15.53 -0.75
C ILE A 241 28.01 14.92 -1.35
N PRO A 242 29.14 14.87 -0.60
CA PRO A 242 30.45 14.51 -1.14
C PRO A 242 30.56 13.17 -1.90
N SER A 243 29.68 12.21 -1.62
CA SER A 243 29.67 10.85 -2.21
C SER A 243 28.97 10.75 -3.58
N GLN A 244 28.58 11.86 -4.22
CA GLN A 244 28.07 11.88 -5.60
C GLN A 244 28.95 11.13 -6.61
N LYS A 245 30.29 11.18 -6.46
CA LYS A 245 31.24 10.55 -7.40
C LYS A 245 31.15 9.02 -7.39
N ASP A 246 31.03 8.40 -6.21
CA ASP A 246 30.87 6.96 -6.07
C ASP A 246 29.48 6.50 -6.54
N LEU A 247 28.45 7.28 -6.23
CA LEU A 247 27.07 7.11 -6.71
C LEU A 247 26.99 7.04 -8.24
N ALA A 248 27.61 8.01 -8.93
CA ALA A 248 27.64 8.05 -10.39
C ALA A 248 28.24 6.76 -10.96
N HIS A 249 29.39 6.30 -10.41
CA HIS A 249 30.00 5.04 -10.85
C HIS A 249 29.13 3.80 -10.58
N ILE A 250 28.40 3.73 -9.47
CA ILE A 250 27.49 2.61 -9.17
C ILE A 250 26.31 2.57 -10.15
N CYS A 251 25.70 3.73 -10.43
CA CYS A 251 24.60 3.86 -11.38
C CYS A 251 25.05 3.56 -12.83
N ILE A 252 26.19 4.11 -13.26
CA ILE A 252 26.71 3.96 -14.62
C ILE A 252 27.15 2.51 -14.89
N LYS A 253 27.86 1.85 -13.96
CA LYS A 253 28.25 0.43 -14.13
C LYS A 253 27.04 -0.47 -14.37
N ARG A 254 25.92 -0.25 -13.68
CA ARG A 254 24.67 -1.00 -13.91
C ARG A 254 24.04 -0.77 -15.29
N THR A 255 24.28 0.38 -15.95
CA THR A 255 23.87 0.57 -17.35
C THR A 255 24.82 -0.06 -18.36
N SER A 256 26.12 -0.18 -18.04
CA SER A 256 27.12 -0.75 -18.96
C SER A 256 27.16 -2.28 -18.99
N CYS A 257 26.70 -2.98 -17.95
CA CYS A 257 26.79 -4.43 -17.82
C CYS A 257 25.84 -5.27 -18.71
N LYS A 258 25.28 -4.72 -19.79
CA LYS A 258 24.44 -5.46 -20.75
C LYS A 258 25.11 -5.80 -22.10
N THR A 259 26.33 -5.34 -22.36
CA THR A 259 27.02 -5.62 -23.63
C THR A 259 28.51 -5.91 -23.43
N LYS A 260 28.85 -7.20 -23.25
CA LYS A 260 30.16 -7.83 -23.57
C LYS A 260 30.15 -9.34 -23.28
N VAL A 261 29.33 -10.10 -24.00
CA VAL A 261 29.70 -11.50 -24.28
C VAL A 261 30.70 -11.45 -25.43
N LYS A 262 32.01 -11.44 -25.10
CA LYS A 262 33.04 -11.70 -26.10
C LYS A 262 33.17 -13.21 -26.27
N VAL A 263 32.40 -13.79 -27.19
CA VAL A 263 32.86 -15.02 -27.84
C VAL A 263 34.07 -14.64 -28.68
N LYS A 264 35.24 -15.20 -28.36
CA LYS A 264 36.35 -15.27 -29.29
C LYS A 264 36.13 -16.58 -30.03
N GLY A 265 35.79 -16.51 -31.32
CA GLY A 265 35.25 -17.65 -32.06
C GLY A 265 36.32 -18.65 -32.50
N ASP A 266 35.83 -19.74 -33.05
CA ASP A 266 36.37 -20.43 -34.23
C ASP A 266 35.15 -20.71 -35.17
N GLU A 267 35.37 -21.38 -36.30
CA GLU A 267 34.71 -21.03 -37.57
C GLU A 267 33.36 -21.74 -37.91
N ASP A 268 32.70 -21.20 -38.95
CA ASP A 268 31.73 -21.84 -39.86
C ASP A 268 30.45 -22.51 -39.29
N HIS A 269 29.23 -22.01 -39.54
CA HIS A 269 28.62 -21.88 -40.88
C HIS A 269 27.34 -20.99 -40.91
N LYS A 270 26.72 -20.85 -42.09
CA LYS A 270 25.57 -19.96 -42.39
C LYS A 270 24.23 -20.39 -41.76
N HIS A 271 23.46 -19.41 -41.27
CA HIS A 271 22.11 -19.11 -41.79
C HIS A 271 21.63 -17.71 -41.41
N GLN A 272 20.75 -17.12 -42.23
CA GLN A 272 20.14 -15.80 -42.01
C GLN A 272 18.89 -15.90 -41.13
N PHE A 273 18.59 -14.86 -40.36
CA PHE A 273 17.22 -14.37 -40.18
C PHE A 273 17.25 -12.86 -39.85
N ASN A 274 16.16 -12.15 -40.13
CA ASN A 274 16.17 -10.69 -40.33
C ASN A 274 16.21 -9.86 -39.04
N ASP A 275 16.85 -8.69 -39.13
CA ASP A 275 16.52 -7.53 -38.30
C ASP A 275 15.17 -6.93 -38.75
N ASN A 276 14.26 -6.69 -37.79
CA ASN A 276 13.21 -5.69 -37.91
C ASN A 276 13.42 -4.67 -36.77
N ASN A 277 13.73 -3.43 -37.12
CA ASN A 277 13.64 -2.30 -36.20
C ASN A 277 12.24 -1.67 -36.36
N ASP A 278 11.42 -1.76 -35.32
CA ASP A 278 10.17 -1.00 -35.24
C ASP A 278 10.37 0.21 -34.32
N GLU A 279 10.62 1.37 -34.92
CA GLU A 279 10.59 2.68 -34.25
C GLU A 279 9.13 3.18 -34.20
N GLU A 280 8.39 2.86 -33.16
CA GLU A 280 7.06 3.47 -32.95
C GLU A 280 7.18 4.88 -32.36
N GLN A 281 6.56 5.84 -33.05
CA GLN A 281 6.56 7.26 -32.74
C GLN A 281 5.50 7.58 -31.67
N GLU A 282 5.87 8.24 -30.57
CA GLU A 282 4.89 8.94 -29.72
C GLU A 282 4.37 10.14 -30.54
N LYS A 283 3.08 10.15 -30.92
CA LYS A 283 2.43 11.32 -31.54
C LYS A 283 2.03 12.34 -30.47
N GLU A 284 2.18 13.61 -30.83
CA GLU A 284 1.66 14.77 -30.11
C GLU A 284 0.34 15.17 -30.78
N ASP A 285 -0.72 15.42 -29.99
CA ASP A 285 -2.02 15.91 -30.46
C ASP A 285 -2.40 17.18 -29.68
N GLU A 286 -1.81 18.31 -30.10
CA GLU A 286 -2.22 19.71 -29.92
C GLU A 286 -2.40 20.25 -31.36
N ASP A 287 -3.38 21.04 -31.80
CA ASP A 287 -4.56 21.69 -31.18
C ASP A 287 -5.84 21.30 -32.00
N GLY A 288 -7.05 21.88 -31.90
CA GLY A 288 -7.47 23.15 -31.31
C GLY A 288 -8.96 23.45 -31.48
N GLU A 289 -9.32 24.73 -31.43
CA GLU A 289 -10.67 25.27 -31.29
C GLU A 289 -11.51 25.26 -32.59
N ASN A 290 -12.84 25.35 -32.43
CA ASN A 290 -13.64 26.33 -33.15
C ASN A 290 -14.98 26.57 -32.44
N ASP A 291 -15.36 27.84 -32.34
CA ASP A 291 -16.70 28.30 -31.95
C ASP A 291 -17.72 28.07 -33.08
N GLU A 292 -19.02 28.03 -32.73
CA GLU A 292 -20.01 29.03 -33.20
C GLU A 292 -21.39 28.77 -32.56
N ASN A 293 -21.90 29.78 -31.84
CA ASN A 293 -23.23 30.43 -31.95
C ASN A 293 -24.45 29.60 -32.47
N ALA A 294 -25.69 29.74 -31.97
CA ALA A 294 -26.30 30.46 -30.84
C ALA A 294 -27.76 29.86 -30.67
N ASP A 295 -28.84 30.43 -30.11
CA ASP A 295 -29.26 31.75 -29.62
C ASP A 295 -30.31 31.61 -28.45
N ASP A 296 -30.90 32.74 -28.05
CA ASP A 296 -32.18 33.03 -27.34
C ASP A 296 -33.36 32.02 -27.44
N GLU A 297 -34.46 32.08 -26.67
CA GLU A 297 -35.03 33.04 -25.68
C GLU A 297 -35.45 32.21 -24.40
N GLU A 298 -36.30 32.57 -23.42
CA GLU A 298 -37.30 33.63 -23.17
C GLU A 298 -37.36 33.96 -21.64
N GLU A 299 -38.47 34.54 -21.14
CA GLU A 299 -38.74 34.91 -19.75
C GLU A 299 -39.86 33.97 -19.16
N LYS A 300 -40.65 34.18 -18.08
CA LYS A 300 -40.75 35.16 -16.97
C LYS A 300 -41.64 34.61 -15.82
N ASN A 301 -41.84 35.45 -14.79
CA ASN A 301 -42.86 35.41 -13.71
C ASN A 301 -42.60 34.40 -12.56
N GLU A 302 -42.60 34.74 -11.26
CA GLU A 302 -43.21 35.79 -10.39
C GLU A 302 -44.40 35.29 -9.54
N LYS A 303 -44.51 35.91 -8.35
CA LYS A 303 -45.57 35.85 -7.32
C LYS A 303 -45.47 34.65 -6.36
N GLU A 304 -45.30 34.88 -5.05
CA GLU A 304 -46.16 35.63 -4.09
C GLU A 304 -47.50 34.93 -3.89
N ASP A 305 -47.72 34.37 -2.69
CA ASP A 305 -48.64 35.02 -1.73
C ASP A 305 -48.36 34.57 -0.28
N ASP A 306 -48.99 35.24 0.68
CA ASP A 306 -49.04 34.94 2.12
C ASP A 306 -49.72 33.57 2.39
N GLY A 307 -49.66 32.91 3.57
CA GLY A 307 -49.22 33.34 4.90
C GLY A 307 -50.41 33.31 5.89
N GLU A 308 -50.40 32.43 6.89
CA GLU A 308 -51.41 32.45 7.97
C GLU A 308 -50.91 31.73 9.25
N ASP A 309 -51.10 32.36 10.41
CA ASP A 309 -51.01 31.74 11.74
C ASP A 309 -52.31 30.97 12.03
N ASN A 310 -52.29 29.95 12.92
CA ASN A 310 -53.34 29.71 13.92
C ASN A 310 -52.96 28.65 14.97
N GLU A 311 -53.27 28.98 16.23
CA GLU A 311 -53.43 28.18 17.47
C GLU A 311 -52.57 26.91 17.72
#